data_AF-A0A2D3D735-F1
#
_entry.id   AF-A0A2D3D735-F1
#
_cell.length_a   1.000
_cell.length_b   1.000
_cell.length_c   1.000
_cell.angle_alpha   90.00
_cell.angle_beta   90.00
_cell.angle_gamma   90.00
#
_symmetry.space_group_name_H-M   'P 1'
#
loop_
_entity.id
_entity.type
_entity.pdbx_description
1 polymer ?
#
loop_
_entity_poly.entity_id
_entity_poly.type
_entity_poly.pdbx_seq_one_letter_code
_entity_poly.pdbx_strand_id
1 'polypeptide(L)'
;MDFTTKLKDLRRQSGLSQEQLANRVGVSRQAISKWESGAGRPELENLVALADVFAVSVDALLGIAIDQAGGAGEYRYESVTNYDIGQAKHFDIDCGSLYACTVRGYDGEQLRVRVVSNTVATLARHFKVSIDDRPKRLDVVVNRGPGISETLAKDDVSVVLSVPLRYVTTMECAAKAYEVEVHGLDCAGVELDVRTQRLTLDDVHAHVEVNCNLDMDIACLSLDGRVDVNQLSATSRITVPKDRPLAVRTRGLRTRTIVGAGVHVDEDSPNVVELNGVASELIIEAR
;
A
#
# COMPACT_ATOMS: atom_id res chain seq x y z
N MET A 1 0.55 16.89 -15.03
CA MET A 1 -0.26 18.07 -15.41
C MET A 1 -0.21 19.05 -14.24
N ASP A 2 0.00 20.35 -14.45
CA ASP A 2 0.08 21.31 -13.34
C ASP A 2 -1.31 21.68 -12.78
N PHE A 3 -1.36 22.11 -11.51
CA PHE A 3 -2.60 22.51 -10.82
C PHE A 3 -3.41 23.57 -11.61
N THR A 4 -2.72 24.53 -12.24
CA THR A 4 -3.35 25.65 -12.97
C THR A 4 -4.16 25.14 -14.16
N THR A 5 -3.57 24.26 -14.95
CA THR A 5 -4.21 23.63 -16.11
C THR A 5 -5.31 22.67 -15.65
N LYS A 6 -5.04 21.86 -14.62
CA LYS A 6 -6.00 20.89 -14.09
C LYS A 6 -7.28 21.56 -13.56
N LEU A 7 -7.14 22.64 -12.78
CA LEU A 7 -8.27 23.42 -12.27
C LEU A 7 -9.15 23.96 -13.40
N LYS A 8 -8.51 24.53 -14.43
CA LYS A 8 -9.20 25.08 -15.60
C LYS A 8 -9.94 24.00 -16.40
N ASP A 9 -9.34 22.83 -16.52
CA ASP A 9 -9.92 21.68 -17.22
C ASP A 9 -11.11 21.09 -16.45
N LEU A 10 -10.98 20.85 -15.15
CA LEU A 10 -12.07 20.36 -14.30
C LEU A 10 -13.27 21.32 -14.32
N ARG A 11 -13.01 22.63 -14.24
CA ARG A 11 -14.06 23.64 -14.37
C ARG A 11 -14.79 23.56 -15.70
N ARG A 12 -14.04 23.44 -16.80
CA ARG A 12 -14.60 23.34 -18.16
C ARG A 12 -15.38 22.05 -18.37
N GLN A 13 -14.87 20.92 -17.89
CA GLN A 13 -15.56 19.62 -17.93
C GLN A 13 -16.86 19.64 -17.13
N SER A 14 -16.88 20.37 -16.01
CA SER A 14 -18.08 20.57 -15.20
C SER A 14 -19.06 21.62 -15.78
N GLY A 15 -18.75 22.21 -16.94
CA GLY A 15 -19.59 23.22 -17.59
C GLY A 15 -19.71 24.54 -16.83
N LEU A 16 -18.81 24.82 -15.87
CA LEU A 16 -18.89 25.99 -15.01
C LEU A 16 -18.16 27.19 -15.59
N SER A 17 -18.75 28.39 -15.48
CA SER A 17 -18.00 29.64 -15.61
C SER A 17 -17.11 29.88 -14.38
N GLN A 18 -16.10 30.75 -14.52
CA GLN A 18 -15.26 31.13 -13.38
C GLN A 18 -16.07 31.75 -12.24
N GLU A 19 -17.15 32.47 -12.56
CA GLU A 19 -18.04 33.08 -11.59
C GLU A 19 -18.87 32.04 -10.84
N GLN A 20 -19.40 31.04 -11.54
CA GLN A 20 -20.13 29.94 -10.93
C GLN A 20 -19.23 29.07 -10.04
N LEU A 21 -17.99 28.82 -10.45
CA LEU A 21 -17.03 28.11 -9.61
C LEU A 21 -16.70 28.92 -8.35
N ALA A 22 -16.46 30.23 -8.51
CA ALA A 22 -16.17 31.13 -7.39
C ALA A 22 -17.28 31.13 -6.34
N ASN A 23 -18.54 31.17 -6.78
CA ASN A 23 -19.72 31.11 -5.90
C ASN A 23 -19.83 29.77 -5.14
N ARG A 24 -19.47 28.66 -5.79
CA ARG A 24 -19.50 27.33 -5.14
C ARG A 24 -18.40 27.14 -4.11
N VAL A 25 -17.22 27.72 -4.35
CA VAL A 25 -16.06 27.64 -3.45
C VAL A 25 -16.13 28.70 -2.34
N GLY A 26 -16.95 29.75 -2.50
CA GLY A 26 -17.07 30.85 -1.53
C GLY A 26 -16.00 31.93 -1.68
N VAL A 27 -15.44 32.11 -2.89
CA VAL A 27 -14.39 33.09 -3.18
C VAL A 27 -14.79 34.06 -4.29
N SER A 28 -13.97 35.08 -4.53
CA SER A 28 -14.19 36.01 -5.65
C SER A 28 -13.85 35.37 -7.00
N ARG A 29 -14.55 35.78 -8.06
CA ARG A 29 -14.22 35.40 -9.45
C ARG A 29 -12.75 35.70 -9.80
N GLN A 30 -12.20 36.79 -9.26
CA GLN A 30 -10.81 37.17 -9.46
C GLN A 30 -9.83 36.17 -8.85
N ALA A 31 -10.18 35.55 -7.72
CA ALA A 31 -9.36 34.50 -7.11
C ALA A 31 -9.26 33.28 -8.04
N ILE A 32 -10.40 32.80 -8.57
CA ILE A 32 -10.41 31.71 -9.57
C ILE A 32 -9.57 32.07 -10.80
N SER A 33 -9.72 33.29 -11.33
CA SER A 33 -8.93 33.73 -12.49
C SER A 33 -7.43 33.79 -12.20
N LYS A 34 -7.01 34.18 -10.98
CA LYS A 34 -5.59 34.18 -10.58
C LYS A 34 -5.04 32.77 -10.48
N TRP A 35 -5.81 31.84 -9.92
CA TRP A 35 -5.42 30.44 -9.82
C TRP A 35 -5.31 29.77 -11.20
N GLU A 36 -6.25 30.04 -12.11
CA GLU A 36 -6.24 29.51 -13.50
C GLU A 36 -5.21 30.17 -14.43
N SER A 37 -4.58 31.26 -14.01
CA SER A 37 -3.51 31.93 -14.76
C SER A 37 -2.12 31.77 -14.12
N GLY A 38 -2.03 31.03 -13.00
CA GLY A 38 -0.78 30.85 -12.26
C GLY A 38 -0.30 32.10 -11.51
N ALA A 39 -1.09 33.18 -11.50
CA ALA A 39 -0.77 34.46 -10.84
C ALA A 39 -1.03 34.44 -9.32
N GLY A 40 -1.46 33.31 -8.77
CA GLY A 40 -1.66 33.09 -7.35
C GLY A 40 -2.01 31.62 -7.07
N ARG A 41 -1.94 31.21 -5.80
CA ARG A 41 -2.31 29.86 -5.36
C ARG A 41 -3.45 29.92 -4.35
N PRO A 42 -4.37 28.94 -4.34
CA PRO A 42 -5.35 28.81 -3.27
C PRO A 42 -4.67 28.40 -1.95
N GLU A 43 -5.29 28.81 -0.86
CA GLU A 43 -4.97 28.31 0.48
C GLU A 43 -5.63 26.94 0.73
N LEU A 44 -5.24 26.26 1.81
CA LEU A 44 -5.67 24.88 2.09
C LEU A 44 -7.20 24.73 2.11
N GLU A 45 -7.91 25.64 2.78
CA GLU A 45 -9.38 25.61 2.85
C GLU A 45 -10.02 25.69 1.47
N ASN A 46 -9.47 26.53 0.59
CA ASN A 46 -9.93 26.68 -0.78
C ASN A 46 -9.61 25.45 -1.65
N LEU A 47 -8.48 24.78 -1.38
CA LEU A 47 -8.14 23.52 -2.05
C LEU A 47 -9.12 22.40 -1.70
N VAL A 48 -9.49 22.28 -0.43
CA VAL A 48 -10.49 21.31 0.03
C VAL A 48 -11.85 21.62 -0.59
N ALA A 49 -12.30 22.87 -0.55
CA ALA A 49 -13.56 23.27 -1.17
C ALA A 49 -13.59 23.02 -2.69
N LEU A 50 -12.48 23.24 -3.39
CA LEU A 50 -12.35 22.91 -4.82
C LEU A 50 -12.43 21.40 -5.06
N ALA A 51 -11.75 20.60 -4.23
CA ALA A 51 -11.77 19.14 -4.29
C ALA A 51 -13.20 18.60 -4.12
N ASP A 52 -13.95 19.14 -3.15
CA ASP A 52 -15.35 18.80 -2.92
C ASP A 52 -16.26 19.17 -4.10
N VAL A 53 -16.09 20.37 -4.67
CA VAL A 53 -16.90 20.84 -5.81
C VAL A 53 -16.74 19.93 -7.04
N PHE A 54 -15.55 19.37 -7.24
CA PHE A 54 -15.26 18.49 -8.38
C PHE A 54 -15.32 17.00 -8.04
N ALA A 55 -15.62 16.64 -6.79
CA ALA A 55 -15.59 15.26 -6.29
C ALA A 55 -14.27 14.53 -6.61
N VAL A 56 -13.14 15.23 -6.42
CA VAL A 56 -11.78 14.69 -6.56
C VAL A 56 -11.04 14.81 -5.24
N SER A 57 -9.93 14.08 -5.06
CA SER A 57 -9.03 14.35 -3.92
C SER A 57 -8.23 15.64 -4.14
N VAL A 58 -7.77 16.25 -3.05
CA VAL A 58 -6.83 17.39 -3.12
C VAL A 58 -5.57 17.00 -3.89
N ASP A 59 -5.09 15.77 -3.72
CA ASP A 59 -3.96 15.22 -4.46
C ASP A 59 -4.23 15.22 -5.97
N ALA A 60 -5.36 14.67 -6.40
CA ALA A 60 -5.74 14.64 -7.82
C ALA A 60 -5.93 16.05 -8.40
N LEU A 61 -6.42 17.02 -7.61
CA LEU A 61 -6.55 18.42 -8.00
C LEU A 61 -5.18 19.08 -8.19
N LEU A 62 -4.20 18.76 -7.33
CA LEU A 62 -2.82 19.23 -7.42
C LEU A 62 -2.01 18.54 -8.53
N GLY A 63 -2.61 17.54 -9.21
CA GLY A 63 -1.93 16.74 -10.21
C GLY A 63 -1.06 15.62 -9.62
N ILE A 64 -1.23 15.34 -8.33
CA ILE A 64 -0.68 14.17 -7.64
C ILE A 64 -1.68 13.03 -7.91
N ALA A 65 -1.54 12.38 -9.06
CA ALA A 65 -2.31 11.16 -9.31
C ALA A 65 -1.75 10.05 -8.41
N ILE A 66 -2.51 9.65 -7.40
CA ILE A 66 -2.32 8.35 -6.77
C ILE A 66 -3.01 7.35 -7.69
N ASP A 67 -2.32 6.93 -8.75
CA ASP A 67 -2.89 5.98 -9.69
C ASP A 67 -3.06 4.62 -8.99
N GLN A 68 -4.32 4.23 -8.86
CA GLN A 68 -4.79 2.89 -8.54
C GLN A 68 -4.60 2.01 -9.78
N ALA A 69 -3.36 1.58 -10.02
CA ALA A 69 -2.99 0.40 -10.80
C ALA A 69 -1.47 0.24 -10.75
N GLY A 70 -0.98 -0.99 -10.59
CA GLY A 70 0.44 -1.27 -10.40
C GLY A 70 1.35 -0.72 -11.51
N GLY A 71 2.06 0.38 -11.21
CA GLY A 71 3.17 0.83 -12.04
C GLY A 71 3.61 2.23 -11.63
N ALA A 72 4.86 2.38 -11.18
CA ALA A 72 5.60 3.64 -11.09
C ALA A 72 4.74 4.94 -11.03
N GLY A 73 4.12 5.23 -9.88
CA GLY A 73 3.77 6.62 -9.57
C GLY A 73 5.05 7.46 -9.59
N GLU A 74 4.99 8.65 -10.17
CA GLU A 74 6.13 9.57 -10.41
C GLU A 74 6.80 10.03 -9.09
N TYR A 75 7.50 9.13 -8.39
CA TYR A 75 8.40 9.54 -7.33
C TYR A 75 9.53 10.36 -7.95
N ARG A 76 9.78 11.53 -7.36
CA ARG A 76 10.80 12.45 -7.88
C ARG A 76 12.20 11.83 -7.91
N TYR A 77 12.49 10.95 -6.96
CA TYR A 77 13.78 10.31 -6.81
C TYR A 77 13.61 8.81 -6.63
N GLU A 78 14.51 8.04 -7.25
CA GLU A 78 14.59 6.60 -7.08
C GLU A 78 16.02 6.09 -7.02
N SER A 79 16.20 4.98 -6.32
CA SER A 79 17.39 4.14 -6.35
C SER A 79 16.94 2.72 -6.67
N VAL A 80 17.53 2.12 -7.71
CA VAL A 80 17.12 0.81 -8.22
C VAL A 80 18.26 -0.18 -8.10
N THR A 81 17.99 -1.33 -7.51
CA THR A 81 18.87 -2.49 -7.49
C THR A 81 18.19 -3.63 -8.24
N ASN A 82 18.79 -4.07 -9.35
CA ASN A 82 18.37 -5.28 -10.06
C ASN A 82 19.34 -6.43 -9.72
N TYR A 83 18.81 -7.63 -9.53
CA TYR A 83 19.60 -8.81 -9.16
C TYR A 83 19.13 -10.05 -9.91
N ASP A 84 20.05 -10.75 -10.56
CA ASP A 84 19.79 -11.99 -11.29
C ASP A 84 19.62 -13.16 -10.34
N ILE A 85 18.58 -13.97 -10.56
CA ILE A 85 18.29 -15.14 -9.73
C ILE A 85 18.50 -16.41 -10.54
N GLY A 86 19.36 -17.30 -10.06
CA GLY A 86 19.70 -18.52 -10.80
C GLY A 86 18.68 -19.65 -10.66
N GLN A 87 17.91 -19.69 -9.57
CA GLN A 87 17.05 -20.83 -9.24
C GLN A 87 15.92 -20.46 -8.30
N ALA A 88 14.87 -21.27 -8.26
CA ALA A 88 13.75 -21.08 -7.35
C ALA A 88 14.17 -21.26 -5.88
N LYS A 89 13.69 -20.38 -5.00
CA LYS A 89 14.10 -20.30 -3.59
C LYS A 89 13.12 -19.49 -2.74
N HIS A 90 13.32 -19.58 -1.43
CA HIS A 90 12.64 -18.74 -0.46
C HIS A 90 13.21 -17.32 -0.46
N PHE A 91 12.36 -16.30 -0.40
CA PHE A 91 12.76 -14.89 -0.36
C PHE A 91 12.56 -14.39 1.06
N ASP A 92 13.63 -13.95 1.72
CA ASP A 92 13.57 -13.29 3.01
C ASP A 92 13.92 -11.81 2.81
N ILE A 93 12.97 -10.92 3.10
CA ILE A 93 13.05 -9.49 2.79
C ILE A 93 12.89 -8.68 4.08
N ASP A 94 13.89 -7.88 4.44
CA ASP A 94 13.78 -6.85 5.48
C ASP A 94 13.86 -5.45 4.86
N CYS A 95 12.74 -4.74 4.88
CA CYS A 95 12.64 -3.38 4.35
C CYS A 95 12.95 -2.30 5.40
N GLY A 96 13.12 -2.67 6.66
CA GLY A 96 13.36 -1.75 7.77
C GLY A 96 12.18 -0.83 8.07
N SER A 97 12.50 0.40 8.47
CA SER A 97 11.52 1.44 8.85
C SER A 97 11.37 2.47 7.74
N LEU A 98 10.16 2.57 7.16
CA LEU A 98 9.87 3.38 5.98
C LEU A 98 8.39 3.83 5.95
N TYR A 99 7.98 4.62 4.96
CA TYR A 99 6.58 5.04 4.78
C TYR A 99 5.72 3.88 4.26
N ALA A 100 6.02 3.36 3.07
CA ALA A 100 5.30 2.23 2.48
C ALA A 100 6.22 1.11 1.97
N CYS A 101 5.81 -0.14 2.19
CA CYS A 101 6.46 -1.33 1.61
C CYS A 101 5.50 -2.00 0.64
N THR A 102 5.89 -2.12 -0.62
CA THR A 102 5.08 -2.76 -1.64
C THR A 102 5.83 -3.95 -2.23
N VAL A 103 5.27 -5.14 -2.13
CA VAL A 103 5.76 -6.34 -2.81
C VAL A 103 4.85 -6.64 -3.99
N ARG A 104 5.43 -6.87 -5.16
CA ARG A 104 4.69 -7.20 -6.38
C ARG A 104 5.30 -8.41 -7.06
N GLY A 105 4.52 -9.46 -7.26
CA GLY A 105 4.89 -10.50 -8.21
C GLY A 105 4.79 -9.99 -9.64
N TYR A 106 5.69 -10.46 -10.51
CA TYR A 106 5.62 -10.15 -11.93
C TYR A 106 6.28 -11.24 -12.78
N ASP A 107 5.91 -11.26 -14.06
CA ASP A 107 6.55 -12.11 -15.07
C ASP A 107 7.85 -11.44 -15.55
N GLY A 108 8.99 -11.93 -15.03
CA GLY A 108 10.32 -11.44 -15.39
C GLY A 108 11.44 -12.28 -14.78
N GLU A 109 12.68 -11.80 -14.94
CA GLU A 109 13.88 -12.61 -14.66
C GLU A 109 14.72 -12.13 -13.48
N GLN A 110 14.56 -10.87 -13.06
CA GLN A 110 15.38 -10.26 -12.02
C GLN A 110 14.55 -9.89 -10.80
N LEU A 111 15.11 -10.02 -9.60
CA LEU A 111 14.59 -9.27 -8.47
C LEU A 111 14.89 -7.78 -8.74
N ARG A 112 13.88 -6.92 -8.57
CA ARG A 112 14.08 -5.48 -8.58
C ARG A 112 13.66 -4.88 -7.25
N VAL A 113 14.57 -4.17 -6.60
CA VAL A 113 14.31 -3.40 -5.38
C VAL A 113 14.43 -1.92 -5.73
N ARG A 114 13.32 -1.19 -5.63
CA ARG A 114 13.28 0.26 -5.82
C ARG A 114 13.08 0.92 -4.47
N VAL A 115 14.00 1.80 -4.08
CA VAL A 115 13.79 2.75 -2.99
C VAL A 115 13.39 4.06 -3.64
N VAL A 116 12.28 4.66 -3.21
CA VAL A 116 11.67 5.82 -3.87
C VAL A 116 11.26 6.88 -2.85
N SER A 117 11.29 8.16 -3.25
CA SER A 117 10.99 9.30 -2.37
C SER A 117 10.72 10.57 -3.19
N ASN A 118 9.95 11.51 -2.64
CA ASN A 118 9.72 12.82 -3.25
C ASN A 118 10.62 13.92 -2.68
N THR A 119 11.21 13.70 -1.50
CA THR A 119 11.99 14.69 -0.75
C THR A 119 13.49 14.37 -0.68
N VAL A 120 13.88 13.10 -0.80
CA VAL A 120 15.27 12.64 -0.64
C VAL A 120 15.93 12.44 -1.99
N ALA A 121 16.71 13.42 -2.45
CA ALA A 121 17.42 13.31 -3.74
C ALA A 121 18.58 12.29 -3.73
N THR A 122 19.11 11.96 -2.56
CA THR A 122 20.33 11.17 -2.37
C THR A 122 20.05 9.74 -1.90
N LEU A 123 18.94 9.13 -2.34
CA LEU A 123 18.51 7.78 -1.92
C LEU A 123 19.64 6.75 -1.98
N ALA A 124 20.33 6.62 -3.12
CA ALA A 124 21.40 5.64 -3.30
C ALA A 124 22.59 5.80 -2.31
N ARG A 125 22.78 7.00 -1.74
CA ARG A 125 23.80 7.25 -0.72
C ARG A 125 23.35 6.77 0.66
N HIS A 126 22.06 6.91 0.96
CA HIS A 126 21.51 6.70 2.30
C HIS A 126 20.73 5.41 2.46
N PHE A 127 20.35 4.73 1.38
CA PHE A 127 19.65 3.45 1.42
C PHE A 127 20.45 2.46 0.59
N LYS A 128 20.97 1.43 1.25
CA LYS A 128 21.78 0.38 0.62
C LYS A 128 21.01 -0.94 0.64
N VAL A 129 20.79 -1.50 -0.54
CA VAL A 129 20.22 -2.84 -0.67
C VAL A 129 21.37 -3.85 -0.60
N SER A 130 21.33 -4.72 0.41
CA SER A 130 22.26 -5.83 0.58
C SER A 130 21.55 -7.12 0.18
N ILE A 131 22.19 -7.94 -0.65
CA ILE A 131 21.63 -9.21 -1.13
C ILE A 131 22.62 -10.33 -0.80
N ASP A 132 22.18 -11.34 -0.05
CA ASP A 132 22.91 -12.58 0.21
C ASP A 132 22.17 -13.73 -0.47
N ASP A 133 22.71 -14.18 -1.61
CA ASP A 133 22.09 -15.21 -2.44
C ASP A 133 22.67 -16.60 -2.13
N ARG A 134 21.83 -17.46 -1.56
CA ARG A 134 22.14 -18.85 -1.25
C ARG A 134 21.28 -19.77 -2.11
N PRO A 135 21.65 -21.05 -2.29
CA PRO A 135 20.91 -21.96 -3.17
C PRO A 135 19.40 -22.05 -2.87
N LYS A 136 18.99 -22.05 -1.59
CA LYS A 136 17.57 -22.22 -1.19
C LYS A 136 16.93 -20.97 -0.59
N ARG A 137 17.68 -19.89 -0.42
CA ARG A 137 17.25 -18.68 0.28
C ARG A 137 17.91 -17.45 -0.33
N LEU A 138 17.15 -16.40 -0.54
CA LEU A 138 17.62 -15.09 -0.98
C LEU A 138 17.29 -14.10 0.11
N ASP A 139 18.31 -13.60 0.79
CA ASP A 139 18.20 -12.61 1.85
C ASP A 139 18.36 -11.20 1.23
N VAL A 140 17.38 -10.32 1.42
CA VAL A 140 17.34 -8.96 0.86
C VAL A 140 17.11 -7.97 1.99
N VAL A 141 18.07 -7.09 2.25
CA VAL A 141 17.98 -6.12 3.35
C VAL A 141 18.15 -4.69 2.84
N VAL A 142 17.17 -3.83 3.09
CA VAL A 142 17.22 -2.40 2.79
C VAL A 142 17.75 -1.63 4.00
N ASN A 143 19.03 -1.27 3.95
CA ASN A 143 19.74 -0.63 5.05
C ASN A 143 19.67 0.89 4.98
N ARG A 144 19.03 1.53 5.98
CA ARG A 144 19.12 2.99 6.18
C ARG A 144 20.49 3.36 6.78
N GLY A 145 21.26 4.10 6.01
CA GLY A 145 22.56 4.65 6.37
C GLY A 145 22.50 5.98 7.11
N PRO A 146 23.67 6.53 7.49
CA PRO A 146 23.76 7.78 8.22
C PRO A 146 23.26 8.98 7.39
N GLY A 147 22.75 10.00 8.08
CA GLY A 147 22.27 11.24 7.45
C GLY A 147 20.78 11.27 7.10
N ILE A 148 20.06 10.17 7.29
CA ILE A 148 18.59 10.11 7.20
C ILE A 148 18.04 9.59 8.53
N SER A 149 17.15 10.35 9.16
CA SER A 149 16.47 9.93 10.38
C SER A 149 15.42 8.86 10.08
N GLU A 150 15.04 8.08 11.10
CA GLU A 150 13.93 7.14 10.95
C GLU A 150 12.61 7.85 10.68
N THR A 151 12.39 9.01 11.29
CA THR A 151 11.20 9.85 11.05
C THR A 151 11.09 10.23 9.58
N LEU A 152 12.17 10.77 8.98
CA LEU A 152 12.16 11.15 7.57
C LEU A 152 11.91 9.93 6.67
N ALA A 153 12.48 8.77 7.01
CA ALA A 153 12.23 7.54 6.26
C ALA A 153 10.76 7.12 6.34
N LYS A 154 10.14 7.21 7.52
CA LYS A 154 8.72 6.91 7.74
C LYS A 154 7.76 7.92 7.14
N ASP A 155 8.22 9.14 6.86
CA ASP A 155 7.37 10.20 6.29
C ASP A 155 7.29 10.15 4.76
N ASP A 156 8.36 9.71 4.06
CA ASP A 156 8.43 9.88 2.60
C ASP A 156 9.19 8.80 1.82
N VAL A 157 9.89 7.87 2.48
CA VAL A 157 10.65 6.83 1.76
C VAL A 157 9.80 5.58 1.61
N SER A 158 9.63 5.09 0.39
CA SER A 158 8.93 3.82 0.13
C SER A 158 9.86 2.82 -0.53
N VAL A 159 9.60 1.53 -0.33
CA VAL A 159 10.30 0.44 -1.00
C VAL A 159 9.30 -0.33 -1.85
N VAL A 160 9.65 -0.56 -3.11
CA VAL A 160 8.88 -1.38 -4.05
C VAL A 160 9.74 -2.54 -4.51
N LEU A 161 9.34 -3.76 -4.16
CA LEU A 161 9.95 -5.00 -4.61
C LEU A 161 9.16 -5.57 -5.78
N SER A 162 9.82 -5.83 -6.90
CA SER A 162 9.29 -6.63 -8.00
C SER A 162 9.94 -8.01 -7.94
N VAL A 163 9.16 -8.99 -7.50
CA VAL A 163 9.55 -10.38 -7.26
C VAL A 163 9.23 -11.21 -8.51
N PRO A 164 10.23 -11.80 -9.19
CA PRO A 164 9.98 -12.63 -10.36
C PRO A 164 9.32 -13.95 -9.96
N LEU A 165 8.08 -14.17 -10.41
CA LEU A 165 7.23 -15.29 -9.96
C LEU A 165 7.86 -16.66 -10.20
N ARG A 166 8.62 -16.82 -11.29
CA ARG A 166 9.30 -18.09 -11.63
C ARG A 166 10.33 -18.56 -10.61
N TYR A 167 10.77 -17.69 -9.69
CA TYR A 167 11.82 -18.01 -8.71
C TYR A 167 11.33 -18.03 -7.26
N VAL A 168 10.16 -17.49 -6.93
CA VAL A 168 9.68 -17.46 -5.54
C VAL A 168 8.99 -18.79 -5.19
N THR A 169 9.49 -19.48 -4.15
CA THR A 169 8.81 -20.67 -3.61
C THR A 169 7.91 -20.29 -2.43
N THR A 170 8.45 -19.48 -1.53
CA THR A 170 7.81 -18.90 -0.35
C THR A 170 8.48 -17.57 -0.08
N MET A 171 7.82 -16.69 0.67
CA MET A 171 8.34 -15.37 0.98
C MET A 171 8.11 -15.01 2.45
N GLU A 172 9.09 -14.35 3.05
CA GLU A 172 9.01 -13.66 4.33
C GLU A 172 9.32 -12.17 4.07
N CYS A 173 8.52 -11.27 4.62
CA CYS A 173 8.72 -9.84 4.49
C CYS A 173 8.53 -9.12 5.83
N ALA A 174 9.63 -8.60 6.36
CA ALA A 174 9.65 -7.74 7.53
C ALA A 174 9.61 -6.25 7.15
N ALA A 175 8.69 -5.49 7.74
CA ALA A 175 8.60 -4.04 7.52
C ALA A 175 7.95 -3.27 8.67
N LYS A 176 8.50 -2.12 9.03
CA LYS A 176 7.87 -1.12 9.92
C LYS A 176 7.42 0.06 9.06
N ALA A 177 6.18 -0.01 8.60
CA ALA A 177 5.63 0.90 7.61
C ALA A 177 4.29 1.49 8.05
N TYR A 178 3.91 2.64 7.49
CA TYR A 178 2.53 3.13 7.60
C TYR A 178 1.56 2.24 6.81
N GLU A 179 2.00 1.80 5.63
CA GLU A 179 1.24 0.96 4.71
C GLU A 179 2.12 -0.17 4.15
N VAL A 180 1.54 -1.37 4.07
CA VAL A 180 2.14 -2.52 3.40
C VAL A 180 1.18 -3.03 2.35
N GLU A 181 1.69 -3.31 1.16
CA GLU A 181 0.88 -3.86 0.08
C GLU A 181 1.57 -5.07 -0.55
N VAL A 182 0.79 -6.11 -0.83
CA VAL A 182 1.24 -7.30 -1.53
C VAL A 182 0.33 -7.51 -2.73
N HIS A 183 0.93 -7.55 -3.92
CA HIS A 183 0.21 -7.64 -5.19
C HIS A 183 0.70 -8.80 -6.05
N GLY A 184 -0.20 -9.55 -6.67
CA GLY A 184 0.11 -10.45 -7.79
C GLY A 184 1.12 -11.53 -7.45
N LEU A 185 1.07 -12.11 -6.25
CA LEU A 185 1.98 -13.17 -5.82
C LEU A 185 1.30 -14.54 -5.90
N ASP A 186 1.94 -15.46 -6.60
CA ASP A 186 1.57 -16.88 -6.65
C ASP A 186 2.75 -17.71 -6.12
N CYS A 187 2.62 -18.21 -4.90
CA CYS A 187 3.64 -19.02 -4.24
C CYS A 187 3.05 -19.85 -3.09
N ALA A 188 3.84 -20.77 -2.52
CA ALA A 188 3.32 -21.69 -1.51
C ALA A 188 2.94 -21.01 -0.17
N GLY A 189 3.56 -19.86 0.15
CA GLY A 189 3.32 -19.17 1.41
C GLY A 189 3.99 -17.81 1.48
N VAL A 190 3.33 -16.87 2.17
CA VAL A 190 3.79 -15.51 2.40
C VAL A 190 3.65 -15.18 3.89
N GLU A 191 4.77 -14.95 4.56
CA GLU A 191 4.81 -14.49 5.95
C GLU A 191 5.13 -12.99 5.99
N LEU A 192 4.30 -12.23 6.71
CA LEU A 192 4.40 -10.77 6.85
C LEU A 192 4.66 -10.41 8.31
N ASP A 193 5.92 -10.16 8.66
CA ASP A 193 6.36 -9.65 9.95
C ASP A 193 6.31 -8.12 9.97
N VAL A 194 5.11 -7.58 10.09
CA VAL A 194 4.84 -6.17 9.85
C VAL A 194 4.46 -5.42 11.11
N ARG A 195 4.83 -4.14 11.13
CA ARG A 195 4.26 -3.15 12.05
C ARG A 195 3.61 -2.06 11.21
N THR A 196 2.36 -2.32 10.83
CA THR A 196 1.55 -1.45 9.95
C THR A 196 0.15 -1.26 10.51
N GLN A 197 -0.53 -0.19 10.09
CA GLN A 197 -1.97 0.02 10.32
C GLN A 197 -2.80 -0.25 9.07
N ARG A 198 -2.17 -0.33 7.90
CA ARG A 198 -2.82 -0.59 6.61
C ARG A 198 -2.11 -1.73 5.90
N LEU A 199 -2.87 -2.75 5.54
CA LEU A 199 -2.39 -3.87 4.74
C LEU A 199 -3.31 -4.06 3.54
N THR A 200 -2.76 -4.12 2.34
CA THR A 200 -3.49 -4.50 1.13
C THR A 200 -2.96 -5.83 0.62
N LEU A 201 -3.88 -6.77 0.37
CA LEU A 201 -3.61 -8.04 -0.31
C LEU A 201 -4.44 -8.06 -1.59
N ASP A 202 -3.77 -7.99 -2.73
CA ASP A 202 -4.40 -7.96 -4.05
C ASP A 202 -3.78 -9.02 -4.96
N ASP A 203 -4.61 -9.86 -5.57
CA ASP A 203 -4.16 -10.97 -6.43
C ASP A 203 -3.07 -11.86 -5.76
N VAL A 204 -3.28 -12.25 -4.50
CA VAL A 204 -2.35 -13.08 -3.72
C VAL A 204 -2.90 -14.50 -3.59
N HIS A 205 -2.23 -15.44 -4.25
CA HIS A 205 -2.54 -16.87 -4.27
C HIS A 205 -1.52 -17.63 -3.40
N ALA A 206 -1.71 -17.60 -2.08
CA ALA A 206 -0.80 -18.22 -1.11
C ALA A 206 -1.50 -18.49 0.24
N HIS A 207 -0.85 -19.26 1.11
CA HIS A 207 -1.13 -19.16 2.55
C HIS A 207 -0.39 -17.93 3.09
N VAL A 208 -1.14 -16.89 3.41
CA VAL A 208 -0.65 -15.63 3.97
C VAL A 208 -0.73 -15.67 5.49
N GLU A 209 0.39 -15.45 6.16
CA GLU A 209 0.46 -15.27 7.62
C GLU A 209 0.86 -13.84 7.93
N VAL A 210 0.02 -13.12 8.68
CA VAL A 210 0.22 -11.71 9.05
C VAL A 210 0.52 -11.63 10.54
N ASN A 211 1.78 -11.36 10.89
CA ASN A 211 2.23 -11.16 12.26
C ASN A 211 2.26 -9.67 12.56
N CYS A 212 1.27 -9.16 13.32
CA CYS A 212 1.22 -7.74 13.68
C CYS A 212 0.51 -7.49 15.01
N ASN A 213 1.10 -6.62 15.84
CA ASN A 213 0.59 -6.24 17.16
C ASN A 213 0.01 -4.81 17.18
N LEU A 214 -0.37 -4.28 16.02
CA LEU A 214 -1.13 -3.04 15.90
C LEU A 214 -2.54 -3.33 15.40
N ASP A 215 -3.44 -2.39 15.68
CA ASP A 215 -4.73 -2.34 15.00
C ASP A 215 -4.51 -2.10 13.51
N MET A 216 -5.10 -2.94 12.67
CA MET A 216 -4.98 -2.89 11.21
C MET A 216 -6.34 -2.78 10.53
N ASP A 217 -6.39 -2.00 9.44
CA ASP A 217 -7.35 -2.20 8.36
C ASP A 217 -6.65 -3.03 7.26
N ILE A 218 -7.16 -4.22 7.00
CA ILE A 218 -6.69 -5.17 5.99
C ILE A 218 -7.68 -5.16 4.82
N ALA A 219 -7.25 -4.68 3.66
CA ALA A 219 -8.01 -4.76 2.41
C ALA A 219 -7.60 -6.02 1.64
N CYS A 220 -8.37 -7.09 1.78
CA CYS A 220 -8.20 -8.33 1.01
C CYS A 220 -9.07 -8.27 -0.25
N LEU A 221 -8.46 -7.84 -1.35
CA LEU A 221 -9.14 -7.60 -2.64
C LEU A 221 -9.37 -8.91 -3.41
N SER A 222 -8.50 -9.89 -3.18
CA SER A 222 -8.62 -11.27 -3.65
C SER A 222 -8.47 -12.21 -2.45
N LEU A 223 -9.34 -13.21 -2.34
CA LEU A 223 -9.18 -14.30 -1.39
C LEU A 223 -9.14 -15.62 -2.16
N ASP A 224 -7.94 -16.17 -2.28
CA ASP A 224 -7.67 -17.49 -2.85
C ASP A 224 -6.66 -18.23 -1.97
N GLY A 225 -7.16 -19.09 -1.10
CA GLY A 225 -6.39 -19.77 -0.07
C GLY A 225 -6.63 -19.21 1.33
N ARG A 226 -5.58 -19.02 2.11
CA ARG A 226 -5.69 -18.81 3.57
C ARG A 226 -5.01 -17.55 4.02
N VAL A 227 -5.68 -16.77 4.87
CA VAL A 227 -5.13 -15.59 5.54
C VAL A 227 -5.22 -15.79 7.04
N ASP A 228 -4.07 -15.97 7.68
CA ASP A 228 -3.94 -16.09 9.12
C ASP A 228 -3.46 -14.75 9.69
N VAL A 229 -4.21 -14.19 10.63
CA VAL A 229 -3.91 -12.93 11.31
C VAL A 229 -3.48 -13.25 12.73
N ASN A 230 -2.18 -13.12 13.00
CA ASN A 230 -1.53 -13.42 14.27
C ASN A 230 -1.28 -12.12 15.06
N GLN A 231 -1.91 -11.97 16.23
CA GLN A 231 -1.92 -10.69 16.96
C GLN A 231 -1.78 -10.85 18.47
N LEU A 232 -1.24 -9.82 19.12
CA LEU A 232 -1.22 -9.67 20.58
C LEU A 232 -1.81 -8.32 20.98
N SER A 233 -2.92 -8.33 21.71
CA SER A 233 -3.58 -7.14 22.25
C SER A 233 -3.93 -6.09 21.18
N ALA A 234 -4.56 -6.53 20.08
CA ALA A 234 -4.93 -5.69 18.95
C ALA A 234 -6.32 -6.01 18.41
N THR A 235 -6.96 -5.01 17.82
CA THR A 235 -8.24 -5.12 17.10
C THR A 235 -8.03 -4.78 15.64
N SER A 236 -8.33 -5.69 14.73
CA SER A 236 -8.18 -5.46 13.29
C SER A 236 -9.47 -5.68 12.53
N ARG A 237 -9.61 -5.01 11.39
CA ARG A 237 -10.66 -5.24 10.42
C ARG A 237 -10.04 -5.83 9.17
N ILE A 238 -10.66 -6.86 8.61
CA ILE A 238 -10.36 -7.36 7.27
C ILE A 238 -11.60 -7.24 6.39
N THR A 239 -11.47 -6.57 5.26
CA THR A 239 -12.51 -6.53 4.23
C THR A 239 -12.20 -7.59 3.17
N VAL A 240 -13.16 -8.47 2.87
CA VAL A 240 -13.03 -9.60 1.93
C VAL A 240 -14.04 -9.48 0.78
N PRO A 241 -13.86 -10.18 -0.36
CA PRO A 241 -14.80 -10.14 -1.47
C PRO A 241 -16.17 -10.76 -1.12
N LYS A 242 -17.28 -10.08 -1.46
CA LYS A 242 -18.66 -10.54 -1.20
C LYS A 242 -19.04 -11.87 -1.84
N ASP A 243 -18.46 -12.14 -3.01
CA ASP A 243 -18.79 -13.28 -3.86
C ASP A 243 -17.92 -14.52 -3.59
N ARG A 244 -17.08 -14.47 -2.55
CA ARG A 244 -16.19 -15.57 -2.17
C ARG A 244 -16.63 -16.20 -0.84
N PRO A 245 -17.11 -17.46 -0.85
CA PRO A 245 -17.32 -18.21 0.38
C PRO A 245 -16.00 -18.33 1.15
N LEU A 246 -16.04 -18.23 2.48
CA LEU A 246 -14.87 -18.47 3.34
C LEU A 246 -15.21 -19.14 4.66
N ALA A 247 -14.30 -19.95 5.16
CA ALA A 247 -14.33 -20.49 6.51
C ALA A 247 -13.67 -19.49 7.47
N VAL A 248 -14.33 -19.21 8.59
CA VAL A 248 -13.80 -18.33 9.64
C VAL A 248 -13.30 -19.16 10.81
N ARG A 249 -12.06 -18.94 11.24
CA ARG A 249 -11.46 -19.64 12.37
C ARG A 249 -10.97 -18.66 13.42
N THR A 250 -11.04 -19.06 14.69
CA THR A 250 -10.56 -18.24 15.80
C THR A 250 -9.88 -19.13 16.82
N ARG A 251 -8.62 -18.83 17.12
CA ARG A 251 -7.77 -19.57 18.06
C ARG A 251 -7.09 -18.59 19.01
N GLY A 252 -6.52 -19.11 20.10
CA GLY A 252 -5.79 -18.32 21.07
C GLY A 252 -6.59 -17.93 22.33
N LEU A 253 -5.97 -17.14 23.20
CA LEU A 253 -6.51 -16.82 24.52
C LEU A 253 -7.23 -15.47 24.51
N ARG A 254 -8.51 -15.43 24.90
CA ARG A 254 -9.33 -14.20 24.88
C ARG A 254 -9.39 -13.58 23.48
N THR A 255 -9.50 -14.39 22.45
CA THR A 255 -9.67 -13.95 21.07
C THR A 255 -11.15 -13.96 20.66
N ARG A 256 -11.54 -13.08 19.75
CA ARG A 256 -12.90 -12.98 19.23
C ARG A 256 -12.88 -12.61 17.75
N THR A 257 -13.76 -13.20 16.97
CA THR A 257 -14.02 -12.75 15.60
C THR A 257 -15.46 -12.28 15.46
N ILE A 258 -15.67 -11.16 14.79
CA ILE A 258 -16.97 -10.57 14.49
C ILE A 258 -17.15 -10.61 12.98
N VAL A 259 -18.20 -11.26 12.49
CA VAL A 259 -18.49 -11.35 11.06
C VAL A 259 -19.62 -10.36 10.72
N GLY A 260 -19.33 -9.42 9.83
CA GLY A 260 -20.25 -8.39 9.36
C GLY A 260 -21.29 -8.91 8.37
N ALA A 261 -22.33 -8.10 8.15
CA ALA A 261 -23.39 -8.43 7.19
C ALA A 261 -22.84 -8.51 5.75
N GLY A 262 -23.24 -9.54 5.01
CA GLY A 262 -22.84 -9.74 3.61
C GLY A 262 -21.59 -10.60 3.40
N VAL A 263 -20.91 -11.04 4.47
CA VAL A 263 -19.85 -12.04 4.37
C VAL A 263 -20.49 -13.42 4.16
N HIS A 264 -20.07 -14.13 3.12
CA HIS A 264 -20.56 -15.49 2.85
C HIS A 264 -19.70 -16.53 3.58
N VAL A 265 -20.18 -16.98 4.74
CA VAL A 265 -19.47 -17.99 5.54
C VAL A 265 -19.87 -19.40 5.10
N ASP A 266 -18.87 -20.23 4.81
CA ASP A 266 -18.99 -21.64 4.48
C ASP A 266 -17.82 -22.40 5.13
N GLU A 267 -18.10 -23.31 6.07
CA GLU A 267 -17.07 -24.05 6.82
C GLU A 267 -16.24 -25.00 5.94
N ASP A 268 -16.82 -25.45 4.82
CA ASP A 268 -16.16 -26.32 3.86
C ASP A 268 -15.42 -25.53 2.77
N SER A 269 -15.45 -24.19 2.84
CA SER A 269 -14.75 -23.36 1.86
C SER A 269 -13.23 -23.61 1.90
N PRO A 270 -12.57 -23.73 0.73
CA PRO A 270 -11.12 -23.77 0.67
C PRO A 270 -10.48 -22.45 1.10
N ASN A 271 -11.25 -21.35 1.07
CA ASN A 271 -10.78 -20.05 1.51
C ASN A 271 -10.95 -19.92 3.02
N VAL A 272 -9.90 -19.50 3.72
CA VAL A 272 -9.91 -19.44 5.18
C VAL A 272 -9.40 -18.09 5.66
N VAL A 273 -10.12 -17.48 6.60
CA VAL A 273 -9.61 -16.37 7.41
C VAL A 273 -9.54 -16.82 8.86
N GLU A 274 -8.36 -16.82 9.43
CA GLU A 274 -8.12 -17.25 10.82
C GLU A 274 -7.57 -16.10 11.65
N LEU A 275 -8.16 -15.85 12.82
CA LEU A 275 -7.54 -15.09 13.89
C LEU A 275 -6.82 -16.05 14.85
N ASN A 276 -5.57 -15.75 15.17
CA ASN A 276 -4.85 -16.40 16.25
C ASN A 276 -4.11 -15.36 17.10
N GLY A 277 -3.98 -15.59 18.41
CA GLY A 277 -3.36 -14.58 19.27
C GLY A 277 -3.74 -14.60 20.75
N VAL A 278 -3.52 -13.47 21.40
CA VAL A 278 -3.91 -13.26 22.80
C VAL A 278 -4.54 -11.89 22.97
N ALA A 279 -5.74 -11.85 23.56
CA ALA A 279 -6.50 -10.62 23.82
C ALA A 279 -6.75 -9.78 22.56
N SER A 280 -7.11 -10.44 21.46
CA SER A 280 -7.25 -9.80 20.14
C SER A 280 -8.63 -10.01 19.53
N GLU A 281 -9.01 -9.09 18.65
CA GLU A 281 -10.30 -9.13 17.94
C GLU A 281 -10.10 -8.93 16.44
N LEU A 282 -10.82 -9.70 15.62
CA LEU A 282 -10.85 -9.55 14.17
C LEU A 282 -12.29 -9.28 13.70
N ILE A 283 -12.50 -8.19 12.98
CA ILE A 283 -13.78 -7.82 12.36
C ILE A 283 -13.67 -8.15 10.87
N ILE A 284 -14.53 -9.04 10.37
CA ILE A 284 -14.56 -9.44 8.95
C ILE A 284 -15.74 -8.74 8.29
N GLU A 285 -15.48 -7.91 7.29
CA GLU A 285 -16.51 -7.18 6.53
C GLU A 285 -16.46 -7.55 5.04
N ALA A 286 -17.57 -7.43 4.34
CA ALA A 286 -17.63 -7.73 2.91
C ALA A 286 -17.55 -6.44 2.08
N ARG A 287 -16.66 -6.41 1.07
CA ARG A 287 -16.48 -5.28 0.15
C ARG A 287 -17.50 -5.31 -0.98
#